data_AF-A0A956F5S8-F1
#
_entry.id   AF-A0A956F5S8-F1
#
_cell.length_a   1.000
_cell.length_b   1.000
_cell.length_c   1.000
_cell.angle_alpha   90.00
_cell.angle_beta   90.00
_cell.angle_gamma   90.00
#
_symmetry.space_group_name_H-M   'P 1'
#
loop_
_entity.id
_entity.type
_entity.pdbx_description
1 polymer ?
#
loop_
_entity_poly.entity_id
_entity_poly.type
_entity_poly.pdbx_seq_one_letter_code
_entity_poly.pdbx_strand_id
1 'polypeptide(L)'
;MPYDPACLAHECLTRLQTKIDALLREFDEKPVTPQQVVALEREVHARFRHAADECFGAQLQALVERVRGEALERAREVGAVSRGRVKVPVRLLGGSTMHLHTSAVRRAPKKTGRRRGSGKRRCGVGMASTPALQLLGFVSHCTPALGAEVVHAVSACESFESARAQLARRGIALGVASLHRLTTQLAEAMRQARDAWLSGDADDPFEGLPSCAGRRVVVCFDGGRLRQRVDKSLRKKANGYRDYTTDWVEPRPLVVLRRASSTPPSDRSPTPHSAGLRRSW
;
A
#
# COMPACT_ATOMS: atom_id res chain seq x y z
N MET A 1 5.92 16.40 31.16
CA MET A 1 6.96 15.40 30.82
C MET A 1 7.42 15.67 29.41
N PRO A 2 8.71 15.94 29.15
CA PRO A 2 9.20 16.02 27.78
C PRO A 2 8.93 14.69 27.08
N TYR A 3 8.38 14.76 25.87
CA TYR A 3 8.13 13.59 25.03
C TYR A 3 9.48 13.09 24.53
N ASP A 4 10.01 12.05 25.17
CA ASP A 4 11.22 11.35 24.72
C ASP A 4 10.82 9.99 24.11
N PRO A 5 10.85 9.87 22.77
CA PRO A 5 10.59 8.62 22.08
C PRO A 5 11.48 7.46 22.55
N ALA A 6 12.72 7.74 22.94
CA ALA A 6 13.66 6.71 23.38
C ALA A 6 13.23 6.12 24.72
N CYS A 7 12.80 6.97 25.66
CA CYS A 7 12.25 6.53 26.94
C CYS A 7 11.00 5.64 26.75
N LEU A 8 10.06 6.07 25.90
CA LEU A 8 8.85 5.28 25.60
C LEU A 8 9.16 3.94 24.91
N ALA A 9 10.13 3.91 24.01
CA ALA A 9 10.59 2.68 23.39
C ALA A 9 11.23 1.74 24.42
N HIS A 10 12.03 2.28 25.35
CA HIS A 10 12.62 1.49 26.43
C HIS A 10 11.54 0.89 27.34
N GLU A 11 10.56 1.69 27.78
CA GLU A 11 9.41 1.18 28.56
C GLU A 11 8.65 0.08 27.82
N CYS A 12 8.44 0.22 26.51
CA CYS A 12 7.81 -0.80 25.68
C CYS A 12 8.60 -2.12 25.70
N LEU A 13 9.91 -2.06 25.52
CA LEU A 13 10.79 -3.24 25.52
C LEU A 13 10.80 -3.92 26.90
N THR A 14 10.83 -3.16 27.99
CA THR A 14 10.74 -3.72 29.35
C THR A 14 9.40 -4.44 29.57
N ARG A 15 8.28 -3.83 29.15
CA ARG A 15 6.96 -4.50 29.20
C ARG A 15 6.91 -5.76 28.34
N LEU A 16 7.53 -5.74 27.16
CA LEU A 16 7.63 -6.92 26.29
C LEU A 16 8.40 -8.03 26.98
N GLN A 17 9.56 -7.73 27.56
CA GLN A 17 10.39 -8.69 28.28
C GLN A 17 9.58 -9.37 29.39
N THR A 18 8.92 -8.60 30.26
CA THR A 18 8.08 -9.17 31.33
C THR A 18 6.98 -10.09 30.80
N LYS A 19 6.32 -9.71 29.69
CA LYS A 19 5.26 -10.53 29.07
C LYS A 19 5.80 -11.81 28.43
N ILE A 20 6.99 -11.76 27.83
CA ILE A 20 7.64 -12.93 27.25
C ILE A 20 8.10 -13.87 28.36
N ASP A 21 8.73 -13.36 29.42
CA ASP A 21 9.15 -14.18 30.56
C ASP A 21 7.96 -14.88 31.22
N ALA A 22 6.83 -14.18 31.38
CA ALA A 22 5.60 -14.77 31.91
C ALA A 22 5.04 -15.87 30.99
N LEU A 23 5.04 -15.65 29.67
CA LEU A 23 4.59 -16.66 28.71
C LEU A 23 5.45 -17.92 28.76
N LEU A 24 6.77 -17.75 28.78
CA LEU A 24 7.70 -18.87 28.75
C LEU A 24 7.54 -19.73 30.02
N ARG A 25 7.39 -19.10 31.19
CA ARG A 25 7.07 -19.82 32.44
C ARG A 25 5.75 -20.59 32.35
N GLU A 26 4.69 -19.97 31.82
CA GLU A 26 3.39 -20.64 31.65
C GLU A 26 3.47 -21.82 30.66
N PHE A 27 4.36 -21.75 29.67
CA PHE A 27 4.58 -22.84 28.72
C PHE A 27 5.31 -24.01 29.38
N ASP A 28 6.32 -23.74 30.21
CA ASP A 28 7.10 -24.77 30.92
C ASP A 28 6.23 -25.61 31.88
N GLU A 29 5.11 -25.07 32.36
CA GLU A 29 4.16 -25.77 33.23
C GLU A 29 3.23 -26.75 32.49
N LYS A 30 3.16 -26.68 31.16
CA LYS A 30 2.22 -27.46 30.34
C LYS A 30 2.94 -28.64 29.67
N PRO A 31 2.26 -29.78 29.42
CA PRO A 31 2.85 -30.85 28.61
C PRO A 31 3.20 -30.32 27.23
N VAL A 32 4.29 -30.79 26.61
CA VAL A 32 4.73 -30.30 25.30
C VAL A 32 4.08 -31.13 24.19
N THR A 33 3.29 -30.48 23.34
CA THR A 33 2.73 -31.05 22.10
C THR A 33 3.13 -30.21 20.88
N PRO A 34 3.15 -30.77 19.65
CA PRO A 34 3.42 -30.01 18.43
C PRO A 34 2.52 -28.78 18.27
N GLN A 35 1.25 -28.90 18.66
CA GLN A 35 0.27 -27.81 18.60
C GLN A 35 0.65 -26.67 19.57
N GLN A 36 1.14 -27.00 20.76
CA GLN A 36 1.59 -26.00 21.73
C GLN A 36 2.87 -25.30 21.27
N VAL A 37 3.81 -26.00 20.62
CA VAL A 37 5.00 -25.36 20.04
C VAL A 37 4.61 -24.33 18.98
N VAL A 38 3.71 -24.69 18.05
CA VAL A 38 3.19 -23.76 17.03
C VAL A 38 2.45 -22.58 17.68
N ALA A 39 1.67 -22.82 18.73
CA ALA A 39 0.96 -21.76 19.44
C ALA A 39 1.93 -20.81 20.14
N LEU A 40 2.96 -21.34 20.81
CA LEU A 40 4.00 -20.56 21.47
C LEU A 40 4.74 -19.66 20.47
N GLU A 41 5.22 -20.23 19.36
CA GLU A 41 5.91 -19.49 18.31
C GLU A 41 5.05 -18.32 17.79
N ARG A 42 3.78 -18.59 17.47
CA ARG A 42 2.84 -17.57 16.98
C ARG A 42 2.59 -16.47 18.00
N GLU A 43 2.45 -16.83 19.28
CA GLU A 43 2.17 -15.89 20.36
C GLU A 43 3.40 -15.02 20.66
N VAL A 44 4.60 -15.60 20.69
CA VAL A 44 5.86 -14.83 20.77
C VAL A 44 5.91 -13.82 19.63
N HIS A 45 5.75 -14.25 18.38
CA HIS A 45 5.73 -13.34 17.23
C HIS A 45 4.61 -12.29 17.31
N ALA A 46 3.45 -12.61 17.87
CA ALA A 46 2.38 -11.63 18.08
C ALA A 46 2.79 -10.52 19.06
N ARG A 47 3.42 -10.87 20.18
CA ARG A 47 3.88 -9.89 21.16
C ARG A 47 5.00 -8.99 20.62
N PHE A 48 5.96 -9.55 19.88
CA PHE A 48 7.00 -8.76 19.23
C PHE A 48 6.44 -7.79 18.18
N ARG A 49 5.46 -8.21 17.38
CA ARG A 49 4.79 -7.30 16.43
C ARG A 49 4.07 -6.16 17.13
N HIS A 50 3.36 -6.45 18.22
CA HIS A 50 2.68 -5.41 19.00
C HIS A 50 3.67 -4.41 19.61
N ALA A 51 4.80 -4.90 20.15
CA ALA A 51 5.84 -4.04 20.68
C ALA A 51 6.53 -3.20 19.60
N ALA A 52 6.77 -3.77 18.41
CA ALA A 52 7.30 -3.02 17.26
C ALA A 52 6.37 -1.86 16.87
N ASP A 53 5.05 -2.10 16.87
CA ASP A 53 4.05 -1.07 16.62
C ASP A 53 4.03 0.01 17.71
N GLU A 54 4.17 -0.35 18.99
CA GLU A 54 4.29 0.61 20.09
C GLU A 54 5.56 1.47 19.98
N CYS A 55 6.71 0.86 19.74
CA CYS A 55 7.99 1.55 19.55
C CYS A 55 7.93 2.52 18.35
N PHE A 56 7.40 2.06 17.22
CA PHE A 56 7.19 2.93 16.05
C PHE A 56 6.19 4.05 16.37
N GLY A 57 5.12 3.73 17.08
CA GLY A 57 4.11 4.68 17.51
C GLY A 57 4.66 5.80 18.39
N ALA A 58 5.63 5.48 19.26
CA ALA A 58 6.33 6.42 20.12
C ALA A 58 7.17 7.45 19.34
N GLN A 59 7.49 7.20 18.07
CA GLN A 59 8.16 8.18 17.20
C GLN A 59 7.17 8.87 16.25
N LEU A 60 6.10 8.17 15.85
CA LEU A 60 5.21 8.60 14.78
C LEU A 60 4.49 9.93 15.07
N GLN A 61 4.08 10.19 16.31
CA GLN A 61 3.44 11.48 16.64
C GLN A 61 4.42 12.66 16.48
N ALA A 62 5.70 12.49 16.81
CA ALA A 62 6.73 13.50 16.56
C ALA A 62 6.99 13.69 15.06
N LEU A 63 6.97 12.62 14.25
CA LEU A 63 7.10 12.74 12.79
C LEU A 63 5.94 13.53 12.18
N VAL A 64 4.71 13.26 12.62
CA VAL A 64 3.52 14.01 12.18
C VAL A 64 3.63 15.50 12.53
N GLU A 65 4.14 15.82 13.73
CA GLU A 65 4.32 17.21 14.15
C GLU A 65 5.45 17.90 13.37
N ARG A 66 6.54 17.19 13.07
CA ARG A 66 7.68 17.70 12.31
C ARG A 66 7.28 18.18 10.92
N VAL A 67 6.44 17.42 10.21
CA VAL A 67 6.01 17.76 8.85
C VAL A 67 4.74 18.63 8.82
N ARG A 68 4.18 18.98 9.98
CA ARG A 68 2.88 19.66 10.09
C ARG A 68 2.84 21.01 9.37
N GLY A 69 3.92 21.79 9.47
CA GLY A 69 4.04 23.11 8.86
C GLY A 69 3.94 23.04 7.35
N GLU A 70 4.89 22.33 6.73
CA GLU A 70 4.93 22.06 5.29
C GLU A 70 3.60 21.48 4.77
N ALA A 71 3.04 20.51 5.49
CA ALA A 71 1.78 19.89 5.08
C ALA A 71 0.59 20.86 5.08
N LEU A 72 0.55 21.82 6.01
CA LEU A 72 -0.48 22.85 6.04
C LEU A 72 -0.28 23.91 4.96
N GLU A 73 0.97 24.23 4.62
CA GLU A 73 1.30 25.16 3.54
C GLU A 73 0.86 24.59 2.18
N ARG A 74 1.26 23.36 1.85
CA ARG A 74 0.79 22.65 0.64
C ARG A 74 -0.73 22.55 0.56
N ALA A 75 -1.39 22.34 1.70
CA ALA A 75 -2.85 22.32 1.75
C ALA A 75 -3.47 23.70 1.47
N ARG A 76 -2.84 24.80 1.89
CA ARG A 76 -3.32 26.17 1.63
C ARG A 76 -3.17 26.54 0.16
N GLU A 77 -2.09 26.13 -0.50
CA GLU A 77 -1.85 26.35 -1.94
C GLU A 77 -2.99 25.79 -2.80
N VAL A 78 -3.52 24.62 -2.43
CA VAL A 78 -4.67 24.00 -3.11
C VAL A 78 -6.04 24.51 -2.61
N GLY A 79 -6.06 25.62 -1.87
CA GLY A 79 -7.27 26.27 -1.37
C GLY A 79 -7.99 25.51 -0.25
N ALA A 80 -7.28 24.69 0.54
CA ALA A 80 -7.86 24.03 1.69
C ALA A 80 -7.90 24.95 2.92
N VAL A 81 -8.98 24.83 3.70
CA VAL A 81 -9.22 25.57 4.93
C VAL A 81 -9.04 24.64 6.12
N SER A 82 -8.28 25.10 7.12
CA SER A 82 -8.06 24.35 8.36
C SER A 82 -9.37 24.10 9.12
N ARG A 83 -9.49 22.91 9.71
CA ARG A 83 -10.51 22.54 10.71
C ARG A 83 -9.91 22.37 12.11
N GLY A 84 -8.64 22.73 12.30
CA GLY A 84 -7.93 22.52 13.56
C GLY A 84 -7.40 21.10 13.72
N ARG A 85 -7.07 20.75 14.96
CA ARG A 85 -6.51 19.44 15.33
C ARG A 85 -7.62 18.41 15.53
N VAL A 86 -7.41 17.21 15.00
CA VAL A 86 -8.29 16.06 15.14
C VAL A 86 -7.51 14.85 15.63
N LYS A 87 -8.20 13.96 16.36
CA LYS A 87 -7.68 12.65 16.75
C LYS A 87 -8.12 11.63 15.70
N VAL A 88 -7.18 10.93 15.07
CA VAL A 88 -7.46 9.95 14.01
C VAL A 88 -6.87 8.59 14.35
N PRO A 89 -7.63 7.50 14.19
CA PRO A 89 -7.07 6.15 14.31
C PRO A 89 -6.23 5.85 13.08
N VAL A 90 -5.06 5.26 13.29
CA VAL A 90 -4.09 4.88 12.28
C VAL A 90 -3.66 3.44 12.51
N ARG A 91 -3.67 2.63 11.45
CA ARG A 91 -3.29 1.22 11.47
C ARG A 91 -1.82 1.04 11.13
N LEU A 92 -1.12 0.29 11.95
CA LEU A 92 0.31 0.03 11.88
C LEU A 92 0.58 -1.35 11.25
N LEU A 93 1.85 -1.61 10.94
CA LEU A 93 2.28 -2.81 10.22
C LEU A 93 2.02 -4.10 11.00
N GLY A 94 2.24 -4.10 12.31
CA GLY A 94 1.99 -5.25 13.19
C GLY A 94 0.50 -5.57 13.40
N GLY A 95 -0.40 -4.72 12.88
CA GLY A 95 -1.86 -4.87 12.97
C GLY A 95 -2.51 -4.02 14.07
N SER A 96 -1.72 -3.35 14.91
CA SER A 96 -2.25 -2.48 15.97
C SER A 96 -2.84 -1.19 15.40
N THR A 97 -3.77 -0.60 16.15
CA THR A 97 -4.34 0.72 15.83
C THR A 97 -3.92 1.73 16.89
N MET A 98 -3.25 2.79 16.46
CA MET A 98 -2.85 3.90 17.32
C MET A 98 -3.63 5.16 16.97
N HIS A 99 -3.93 5.99 17.97
CA HIS A 99 -4.58 7.28 17.73
C HIS A 99 -3.53 8.39 17.66
N LEU A 100 -3.54 9.15 16.56
CA LEU A 100 -2.67 10.30 16.35
C LEU A 100 -3.45 11.60 16.40
N HIS A 101 -2.80 12.65 16.89
CA HIS A 101 -3.28 14.02 16.76
C HIS A 101 -2.65 14.65 15.52
N THR A 102 -3.47 15.12 14.59
CA THR A 102 -3.01 15.76 13.36
C THR A 102 -3.93 16.89 12.93
N SER A 103 -3.46 17.75 12.04
CA SER A 103 -4.28 18.83 11.49
C SER A 103 -5.23 18.30 10.42
N ALA A 104 -6.50 18.67 10.54
CA ALA A 104 -7.53 18.40 9.55
C ALA A 104 -7.74 19.62 8.67
N VAL A 105 -7.90 19.41 7.36
CA VAL A 105 -8.29 20.46 6.40
C VAL A 105 -9.50 20.02 5.58
N ARG A 106 -10.24 20.98 5.06
CA ARG A 106 -11.32 20.75 4.07
C ARG A 106 -11.06 21.59 2.84
N ARG A 107 -11.39 21.09 1.64
CA ARG A 107 -11.47 21.98 0.47
C ARG A 107 -12.52 23.05 0.72
N ALA A 108 -12.19 24.31 0.44
CA ALA A 108 -13.17 25.38 0.48
C ALA A 108 -14.31 25.06 -0.50
N PRO A 109 -15.59 25.24 -0.12
CA PRO A 109 -16.69 25.08 -1.06
C PRO A 109 -16.50 26.09 -2.20
N LYS A 110 -16.51 25.62 -3.46
CA LYS A 110 -16.63 26.54 -4.61
C LYS A 110 -17.94 27.32 -4.45
N LYS A 111 -17.88 28.65 -4.44
CA LYS A 111 -19.06 29.54 -4.43
C LYS A 111 -19.77 29.40 -5.78
N THR A 112 -20.64 28.38 -5.93
CA THR A 112 -21.49 28.24 -7.12
C THR A 112 -22.90 27.84 -6.70
N GLY A 113 -23.82 28.80 -6.77
CA GLY A 113 -25.27 28.60 -6.95
C GLY A 113 -26.10 28.13 -5.74
N ARG A 114 -27.40 28.43 -5.84
CA ARG A 114 -28.52 28.20 -4.90
C ARG A 114 -28.31 26.98 -3.98
N ARG A 115 -28.43 27.19 -2.66
CA ARG A 115 -28.44 26.14 -1.62
C ARG A 115 -29.40 25.03 -2.04
N ARG A 116 -28.86 23.88 -2.47
CA ARG A 116 -29.67 22.68 -2.72
C ARG A 116 -30.09 22.10 -1.36
N GLY A 117 -31.36 21.71 -1.26
CA GLY A 117 -32.01 21.27 -0.03
C GLY A 117 -31.24 20.19 0.73
N SER A 118 -31.34 20.24 2.05
CA SER A 118 -30.83 19.23 2.97
C SER A 118 -31.42 17.86 2.62
N GLY A 119 -30.57 16.88 2.31
CA GLY A 119 -31.08 15.52 2.08
C GLY A 119 -30.17 14.57 1.29
N LYS A 120 -29.16 15.07 0.58
CA LYS A 120 -28.17 14.19 -0.06
C LYS A 120 -26.77 14.58 0.40
N ARG A 121 -26.31 13.93 1.48
CA ARG A 121 -24.87 13.85 1.79
C ARG A 121 -24.19 13.25 0.58
N ARG A 122 -23.63 14.08 -0.29
CA ARG A 122 -22.71 13.63 -1.33
C ARG A 122 -21.54 13.02 -0.57
N CYS A 123 -21.43 11.69 -0.59
CA CYS A 123 -20.24 10.99 -0.13
C CYS A 123 -19.05 11.60 -0.90
N GLY A 124 -18.19 12.37 -0.23
CA GLY A 124 -16.98 12.96 -0.84
C GLY A 124 -16.83 14.48 -0.79
N VAL A 125 -17.84 15.27 -0.42
CA VAL A 125 -17.66 16.74 -0.23
C VAL A 125 -17.68 17.05 1.27
N GLY A 126 -16.53 16.89 1.94
CA GLY A 126 -16.36 17.36 3.31
C GLY A 126 -15.71 16.40 4.31
N MET A 127 -15.18 15.25 3.87
CA MET A 127 -14.30 14.47 4.74
C MET A 127 -13.00 15.26 4.90
N ALA A 128 -12.61 15.48 6.15
CA ALA A 128 -11.40 16.24 6.44
C ALA A 128 -10.19 15.44 5.94
N SER A 129 -9.38 16.07 5.10
CA SER A 129 -8.07 15.55 4.72
C SER A 129 -7.11 15.76 5.88
N THR A 130 -6.12 14.88 6.03
CA THR A 130 -5.06 14.97 7.04
C THR A 130 -3.72 15.16 6.33
N PRO A 131 -3.34 16.40 5.97
CA PRO A 131 -2.22 16.65 5.05
C PRO A 131 -0.89 16.10 5.57
N ALA A 132 -0.63 16.18 6.87
CA ALA A 132 0.60 15.66 7.45
C ALA A 132 0.70 14.13 7.31
N LEU A 133 -0.41 13.40 7.42
CA LEU A 133 -0.43 11.97 7.18
C LEU A 133 -0.23 11.66 5.69
N GLN A 134 -0.85 12.43 4.80
CA GLN A 134 -0.67 12.27 3.35
C GLN A 134 0.78 12.52 2.92
N LEU A 135 1.42 13.55 3.48
CA LEU A 135 2.82 13.88 3.21
C LEU A 135 3.76 12.76 3.67
N LEU A 136 3.45 12.08 4.77
CA LEU A 136 4.16 10.89 5.24
C LEU A 136 3.78 9.61 4.47
N GLY A 137 2.98 9.70 3.41
CA GLY A 137 2.59 8.56 2.56
C GLY A 137 1.46 7.69 3.11
N PHE A 138 0.73 8.14 4.14
CA PHE A 138 -0.39 7.37 4.67
C PHE A 138 -1.58 7.42 3.72
N VAL A 139 -2.16 6.25 3.45
CA VAL A 139 -3.38 6.10 2.66
C VAL A 139 -4.43 5.40 3.50
N SER A 140 -5.66 5.91 3.52
CA SER A 140 -6.76 5.32 4.32
C SER A 140 -6.40 5.13 5.81
N HIS A 141 -5.59 6.04 6.36
CA HIS A 141 -5.08 5.98 7.73
C HIS A 141 -4.28 4.69 8.02
N CYS A 142 -3.64 4.12 7.00
CA CYS A 142 -2.71 3.01 7.14
C CYS A 142 -1.29 3.54 6.92
N THR A 143 -0.33 3.03 7.68
CA THR A 143 1.09 3.33 7.46
C THR A 143 1.52 2.91 6.04
N PRO A 144 2.52 3.57 5.45
CA PRO A 144 3.04 3.19 4.13
C PRO A 144 3.46 1.71 4.06
N ALA A 145 4.12 1.20 5.11
CA ALA A 145 4.54 -0.19 5.20
C ALA A 145 3.35 -1.17 5.23
N LEU A 146 2.30 -0.86 6.00
CA LEU A 146 1.06 -1.65 5.98
C LEU A 146 0.40 -1.60 4.60
N GLY A 147 0.39 -0.44 3.95
CA GLY A 147 -0.14 -0.27 2.60
C GLY A 147 0.59 -1.16 1.58
N ALA A 148 1.92 -1.20 1.65
CA ALA A 148 2.76 -2.05 0.80
C ALA A 148 2.47 -3.54 1.02
N GLU A 149 2.37 -3.99 2.28
CA GLU A 149 2.02 -5.37 2.62
C GLU A 149 0.64 -5.77 2.10
N VAL A 150 -0.35 -4.88 2.22
CA VAL A 150 -1.70 -5.12 1.70
C VAL A 150 -1.68 -5.25 0.18
N VAL A 151 -1.00 -4.35 -0.53
CA VAL A 151 -0.90 -4.40 -1.99
C VAL A 151 -0.19 -5.67 -2.43
N HIS A 152 0.89 -6.05 -1.75
CA HIS A 152 1.62 -7.28 -2.04
C HIS A 152 0.71 -8.51 -1.86
N ALA A 153 0.04 -8.64 -0.72
CA ALA A 153 -0.86 -9.78 -0.44
C ALA A 153 -2.03 -9.85 -1.44
N VAL A 154 -2.66 -8.72 -1.77
CA VAL A 154 -3.77 -8.69 -2.73
C VAL A 154 -3.30 -9.01 -4.15
N SER A 155 -2.07 -8.62 -4.51
CA SER A 155 -1.52 -8.91 -5.84
C SER A 155 -1.02 -10.34 -5.98
N ALA A 156 -0.59 -10.97 -4.89
CA ALA A 156 -0.03 -12.32 -4.87
C ALA A 156 -1.09 -13.42 -4.70
N CYS A 157 -2.32 -13.08 -4.30
CA CYS A 157 -3.39 -14.04 -4.05
C CYS A 157 -4.46 -14.02 -5.15
N GLU A 158 -5.13 -15.14 -5.31
CA GLU A 158 -6.23 -15.32 -6.27
C GLU A 158 -7.53 -14.60 -5.89
N SER A 159 -7.67 -14.20 -4.62
CA SER A 159 -8.86 -13.51 -4.10
C SER A 159 -8.55 -12.61 -2.90
N PHE A 160 -9.46 -11.68 -2.59
CA PHE A 160 -9.36 -10.85 -1.38
C PHE A 160 -9.54 -11.68 -0.10
N GLU A 161 -10.30 -12.77 -0.14
CA GLU A 161 -10.45 -13.73 0.96
C GLU A 161 -9.13 -14.43 1.27
N SER A 162 -8.41 -14.89 0.24
CA SER A 162 -7.08 -15.50 0.37
C SER A 162 -6.05 -14.49 0.87
N ALA A 163 -6.06 -13.27 0.34
CA ALA A 163 -5.21 -12.17 0.83
C ALA A 163 -5.50 -11.83 2.30
N ARG A 164 -6.79 -11.78 2.69
CA ARG A 164 -7.20 -11.59 4.10
C ARG A 164 -6.63 -12.70 4.99
N ALA A 165 -6.75 -13.96 4.58
CA ALA A 165 -6.22 -15.08 5.35
C ALA A 165 -4.70 -15.01 5.49
N GLN A 166 -3.99 -14.61 4.43
CA GLN A 166 -2.55 -14.42 4.44
C GLN A 166 -2.13 -13.29 5.41
N LEU A 167 -2.79 -12.13 5.33
CA LEU A 167 -2.54 -10.98 6.20
C LEU A 167 -2.88 -11.28 7.66
N ALA A 168 -3.95 -12.04 7.91
CA ALA A 168 -4.34 -12.45 9.27
C ALA A 168 -3.27 -13.31 9.95
N ARG A 169 -2.57 -14.19 9.20
CA ARG A 169 -1.40 -14.93 9.71
C ARG A 169 -0.27 -14.00 10.13
N ARG A 170 -0.14 -12.84 9.46
CA ARG A 170 0.78 -11.75 9.80
C ARG A 170 0.19 -10.75 10.81
N GLY A 171 -0.96 -11.04 11.43
CA GLY A 171 -1.54 -10.23 12.52
C GLY A 171 -2.32 -9.02 12.01
N ILE A 172 -2.43 -8.87 10.70
CA ILE A 172 -3.12 -7.77 10.05
C ILE A 172 -4.58 -8.20 9.83
N ALA A 173 -5.43 -7.87 10.79
CA ALA A 173 -6.86 -8.20 10.74
C ALA A 173 -7.64 -7.12 9.97
N LEU A 174 -7.83 -7.32 8.66
CA LEU A 174 -8.63 -6.45 7.80
C LEU A 174 -9.78 -7.22 7.14
N GLY A 175 -10.99 -6.66 7.18
CA GLY A 175 -12.11 -7.22 6.41
C GLY A 175 -11.94 -7.01 4.90
N VAL A 176 -12.54 -7.89 4.09
CA VAL A 176 -12.48 -7.84 2.61
C VAL A 176 -12.86 -6.46 2.07
N ALA A 177 -13.94 -5.85 2.57
CA ALA A 177 -14.34 -4.51 2.16
C ALA A 177 -13.29 -3.42 2.49
N SER A 178 -12.53 -3.59 3.58
CA SER A 178 -11.44 -2.68 3.92
C SER A 178 -10.22 -2.89 3.02
N LEU A 179 -9.88 -4.14 2.71
CA LEU A 179 -8.80 -4.46 1.76
C LEU A 179 -9.11 -3.88 0.38
N HIS A 180 -10.32 -4.10 -0.13
CA HIS A 180 -10.76 -3.55 -1.41
C HIS A 180 -10.64 -2.02 -1.42
N ARG A 181 -11.22 -1.33 -0.42
CA ARG A 181 -11.16 0.14 -0.32
C ARG A 181 -9.72 0.66 -0.25
N LEU A 182 -8.88 0.06 0.60
CA LEU A 182 -7.49 0.47 0.78
C LEU A 182 -6.69 0.26 -0.52
N THR A 183 -6.84 -0.90 -1.16
CA THR A 183 -6.19 -1.22 -2.43
C THR A 183 -6.61 -0.27 -3.54
N THR A 184 -7.91 0.03 -3.68
CA THR A 184 -8.39 1.03 -4.66
C THR A 184 -7.80 2.41 -4.41
N GLN A 185 -7.71 2.85 -3.15
CA GLN A 185 -7.13 4.16 -2.82
C GLN A 185 -5.62 4.20 -3.04
N LEU A 186 -4.90 3.13 -2.72
CA LEU A 186 -3.48 3.00 -3.00
C LEU A 186 -3.21 3.01 -4.50
N ALA A 187 -3.98 2.24 -5.28
CA ALA A 187 -3.86 2.22 -6.73
C ALA A 187 -4.12 3.61 -7.35
N GLU A 188 -5.09 4.35 -6.82
CA GLU A 188 -5.35 5.73 -7.25
C GLU A 188 -4.19 6.68 -6.90
N ALA A 189 -3.66 6.60 -5.68
CA ALA A 189 -2.50 7.40 -5.27
C ALA A 189 -1.25 7.07 -6.10
N MET A 190 -1.01 5.78 -6.38
CA MET A 190 0.10 5.34 -7.24
C MET A 190 -0.06 5.80 -8.69
N ARG A 191 -1.28 5.79 -9.23
CA ARG A 191 -1.57 6.36 -10.55
C ARG A 191 -1.26 7.85 -10.59
N GLN A 192 -1.71 8.62 -9.60
CA GLN A 192 -1.44 10.05 -9.52
C GLN A 192 0.06 10.35 -9.40
N ALA A 193 0.78 9.59 -8.57
CA ALA A 193 2.24 9.71 -8.44
C ALA A 193 2.97 9.40 -9.76
N ARG A 194 2.57 8.32 -10.45
CA ARG A 194 3.10 7.98 -11.77
C ARG A 194 2.80 9.09 -12.79
N ASP A 195 1.57 9.59 -12.84
CA ASP A 195 1.17 10.60 -13.82
C ASP A 195 1.91 11.93 -13.57
N ALA A 196 2.12 12.32 -12.30
CA ALA A 196 2.93 13.47 -11.93
C ALA A 196 4.42 13.30 -12.30
N TRP A 197 4.97 12.10 -12.13
CA TRP A 197 6.33 11.79 -12.59
C TRP A 197 6.43 11.90 -14.11
N LEU A 198 5.48 11.30 -14.85
CA LEU A 198 5.48 11.34 -16.32
C LEU A 198 5.27 12.75 -16.89
N SER A 199 4.61 13.65 -16.18
CA SER A 199 4.48 15.07 -16.56
C SER A 199 5.68 15.92 -16.16
N GLY A 200 6.63 15.39 -15.38
CA GLY A 200 7.77 16.14 -14.84
C GLY A 200 7.43 17.00 -13.63
N ASP A 201 6.25 16.80 -13.02
CA ASP A 201 5.81 17.51 -11.82
C ASP A 201 6.29 16.86 -10.51
N ALA A 202 6.98 15.72 -10.59
CA ALA A 202 7.55 15.00 -9.46
C ALA A 202 8.99 14.56 -9.76
N ASP A 203 9.77 14.40 -8.68
CA ASP A 203 11.14 13.90 -8.76
C ASP A 203 11.20 12.51 -9.42
N ASP A 204 12.34 12.19 -10.05
CA ASP A 204 12.55 10.90 -10.69
C ASP A 204 12.58 9.78 -9.62
N PRO A 205 11.60 8.86 -9.58
CA PRO A 205 11.57 7.78 -8.60
C PRO A 205 12.71 6.77 -8.81
N PHE A 206 13.44 6.86 -9.93
CA PHE A 206 14.60 6.02 -10.22
C PHE A 206 15.94 6.72 -9.92
N GLU A 207 15.93 7.94 -9.38
CA GLU A 207 17.15 8.64 -9.00
C GLU A 207 17.98 7.81 -8.01
N GLY A 208 19.28 7.69 -8.27
CA GLY A 208 20.20 6.89 -7.46
C GLY A 208 20.07 5.37 -7.63
N LEU A 209 19.12 4.87 -8.43
CA LEU A 209 19.02 3.45 -8.74
C LEU A 209 20.01 3.02 -9.84
N PRO A 210 20.48 1.77 -9.81
CA PRO A 210 21.39 1.28 -10.85
C PRO A 210 20.76 1.36 -12.25
N SER A 211 21.41 2.09 -13.14
CA SER A 211 20.98 2.18 -14.54
C SER A 211 21.04 0.83 -15.27
N CYS A 212 20.11 0.62 -16.19
CA CYS A 212 20.15 -0.48 -17.15
C CYS A 212 20.94 -0.15 -18.44
N ALA A 213 21.63 1.00 -18.50
CA ALA A 213 22.47 1.38 -19.63
C ALA A 213 23.52 0.29 -19.96
N GLY A 214 23.66 -0.04 -21.24
CA GLY A 214 24.57 -1.09 -21.73
C GLY A 214 24.12 -2.53 -21.41
N ARG A 215 22.95 -2.73 -20.78
CA ARG A 215 22.42 -4.07 -20.46
C ARG A 215 21.32 -4.47 -21.43
N ARG A 216 21.24 -5.77 -21.72
CA ARG A 216 20.10 -6.34 -22.45
C ARG A 216 18.95 -6.59 -21.49
N VAL A 217 17.86 -5.86 -21.69
CA VAL A 217 16.60 -6.04 -20.96
C VAL A 217 15.62 -6.74 -21.89
N VAL A 218 15.03 -7.83 -21.43
CA VAL A 218 13.94 -8.51 -22.14
C VAL A 218 12.63 -8.05 -21.52
N VAL A 219 11.77 -7.45 -22.33
CA VAL A 219 10.43 -7.01 -21.94
C VAL A 219 9.43 -7.93 -22.62
N CYS A 220 8.69 -8.69 -21.81
CA CYS A 220 7.64 -9.57 -22.29
C CYS A 220 6.29 -9.04 -21.84
N PHE A 221 5.31 -9.15 -22.73
CA PHE A 221 3.90 -8.99 -22.41
C PHE A 221 3.25 -10.36 -22.44
N ASP A 222 2.52 -10.71 -21.39
CA ASP A 222 1.68 -11.90 -21.39
C ASP A 222 0.33 -11.58 -22.05
N GLY A 223 -0.12 -12.46 -22.94
CA GLY A 223 -1.34 -12.31 -23.74
C GLY A 223 -2.57 -12.88 -23.04
N GLY A 224 -2.77 -12.50 -21.77
CA GLY A 224 -3.87 -13.01 -20.97
C GLY A 224 -5.24 -12.60 -21.53
N ARG A 225 -6.32 -13.18 -21.00
CA ARG A 225 -7.70 -12.73 -21.30
C ARG A 225 -8.53 -12.68 -20.02
N LEU A 226 -9.14 -11.53 -19.75
CA LEU A 226 -10.08 -11.34 -18.64
C LEU A 226 -11.42 -10.87 -19.18
N ARG A 227 -12.51 -11.30 -18.53
CA ARG A 227 -13.84 -10.70 -18.78
C ARG A 227 -14.07 -9.60 -17.78
N GLN A 228 -14.11 -8.37 -18.26
CA GLN A 228 -14.38 -7.23 -17.39
C GLN A 228 -15.88 -6.97 -17.36
N ARG A 229 -16.47 -7.03 -16.16
CA ARG A 229 -17.86 -6.59 -15.97
C ARG A 229 -17.92 -5.07 -15.95
N VAL A 230 -18.64 -4.48 -16.92
CA VAL A 230 -18.89 -3.04 -16.97
C VAL A 230 -20.40 -2.81 -16.96
N ASP A 231 -20.89 -2.01 -16.01
CA ASP A 231 -22.31 -1.66 -15.96
C ASP A 231 -22.71 -0.85 -17.21
N LYS A 232 -23.71 -1.31 -17.97
CA LYS A 232 -24.21 -0.62 -19.18
C LYS A 232 -24.89 0.71 -18.85
N SER A 233 -25.49 0.79 -17.67
CA SER A 233 -26.22 1.96 -17.21
C SER A 233 -26.04 2.15 -15.71
N LEU A 234 -25.99 3.41 -15.30
CA LEU A 234 -25.95 3.79 -13.89
C LEU A 234 -27.30 3.51 -13.18
N ARG A 235 -28.40 3.42 -13.95
CA ARG A 235 -29.75 3.17 -13.43
C ARG A 235 -29.97 1.67 -13.19
N LYS A 236 -30.46 1.34 -11.99
CA LYS A 236 -30.92 -0.02 -11.68
C LYS A 236 -32.24 -0.30 -12.41
N LYS A 237 -32.42 -1.54 -12.87
CA LYS A 237 -33.70 -2.05 -13.37
C LYS A 237 -34.72 -2.16 -12.24
N ALA A 238 -35.98 -2.40 -12.60
CA ALA A 238 -37.08 -2.61 -11.65
C ALA A 238 -36.80 -3.76 -10.66
N ASN A 239 -36.04 -4.78 -11.07
CA ASN A 239 -35.62 -5.91 -10.23
C ASN A 239 -34.41 -5.60 -9.32
N GLY A 240 -33.95 -4.35 -9.26
CA GLY A 240 -32.85 -3.91 -8.39
C GLY A 240 -31.44 -4.18 -8.93
N TYR A 241 -31.30 -4.92 -10.03
CA TYR A 241 -30.00 -5.24 -10.65
C TYR A 241 -29.63 -4.23 -11.75
N ARG A 242 -28.35 -4.21 -12.14
CA ARG A 242 -27.85 -3.44 -13.28
C ARG A 242 -27.50 -4.36 -14.43
N ASP A 243 -27.78 -3.89 -15.63
CA ASP A 243 -27.25 -4.51 -16.84
C ASP A 243 -25.76 -4.27 -16.96
N TYR A 244 -25.07 -5.22 -17.56
CA TYR A 244 -23.63 -5.19 -17.72
C TYR A 244 -23.19 -5.83 -19.03
N THR A 245 -22.03 -5.42 -19.53
CA THR A 245 -21.26 -6.17 -20.54
C THR A 245 -20.16 -6.98 -19.85
N THR A 246 -19.65 -7.99 -20.54
CA THR A 246 -18.55 -8.85 -20.10
C THR A 246 -17.55 -9.04 -21.23
N ASP A 247 -17.17 -7.92 -21.84
CA ASP A 247 -16.28 -7.92 -22.98
C ASP A 247 -14.91 -8.49 -22.60
N TRP A 248 -14.30 -9.20 -23.54
CA TRP A 248 -12.94 -9.69 -23.38
C TRP A 248 -11.98 -8.50 -23.39
N VAL A 249 -11.18 -8.41 -22.34
CA VAL A 249 -10.10 -7.46 -22.20
C VAL A 249 -8.82 -8.26 -22.07
N GLU A 250 -7.78 -7.84 -22.76
CA GLU A 250 -6.44 -8.41 -22.60
C GLU A 250 -5.73 -7.65 -21.47
N PRO A 251 -5.52 -8.26 -20.28
CA PRO A 251 -4.55 -7.71 -19.35
C PRO A 251 -3.20 -7.66 -20.06
N ARG A 252 -2.43 -6.60 -19.80
CA ARG A 252 -1.06 -6.46 -20.29
C ARG A 252 -0.09 -6.52 -19.10
N PRO A 253 0.12 -7.70 -18.46
CA PRO A 253 1.16 -7.83 -17.44
C PRO A 253 2.51 -7.55 -18.10
N LEU A 254 3.28 -6.65 -17.51
CA LEU A 254 4.64 -6.38 -17.92
C LEU A 254 5.57 -7.30 -17.12
N VAL A 255 6.34 -8.14 -17.81
CA VAL A 255 7.41 -8.93 -17.18
C VAL A 255 8.74 -8.41 -17.68
N VAL A 256 9.54 -7.85 -16.76
CA VAL A 256 10.89 -7.34 -17.05
C VAL A 256 11.90 -8.35 -16.53
N LEU A 257 12.61 -9.02 -17.45
CA LEU A 257 13.66 -9.97 -17.12
C LEU A 257 15.02 -9.33 -17.42
N ARG A 258 15.88 -9.31 -16.40
CA ARG A 258 17.30 -9.07 -16.60
C ARG A 258 17.95 -10.39 -17.03
N ARG A 259 18.48 -10.44 -18.24
CA ARG A 259 19.32 -11.56 -18.65
C ARG A 259 20.66 -11.46 -17.92
N ALA A 260 20.99 -12.45 -17.09
CA ALA A 260 22.34 -12.57 -16.55
C ALA A 260 23.31 -12.73 -17.75
N SER A 261 24.40 -11.97 -17.74
CA SER A 261 25.42 -12.03 -18.79
C SER A 261 26.12 -13.39 -18.74
N SER A 262 25.71 -14.35 -19.57
CA SER A 262 26.55 -15.49 -19.91
C SER A 262 27.36 -15.10 -21.15
N THR A 263 28.56 -14.55 -20.92
CA THR A 263 29.62 -14.33 -21.92
C THR A 263 29.29 -13.28 -23.00
N PRO A 264 30.23 -12.39 -23.38
CA PRO A 264 29.99 -11.46 -24.48
C PRO A 264 29.75 -12.24 -25.79
N PRO A 265 28.96 -11.71 -26.73
CA PRO A 265 28.90 -12.29 -28.06
C PRO A 265 30.30 -12.17 -28.66
N SER A 266 30.90 -13.29 -29.05
CA SER A 266 32.04 -13.27 -29.94
C SER A 266 31.64 -12.50 -31.19
N ASP A 267 32.42 -11.49 -31.52
CA ASP A 267 32.34 -10.69 -32.73
C ASP A 267 32.22 -11.62 -33.96
N ARG A 268 31.00 -11.77 -34.50
CA ARG A 268 30.80 -12.40 -35.80
C ARG A 268 30.60 -11.28 -36.79
N SER A 269 31.70 -10.81 -37.33
CA SER A 269 31.72 -10.10 -38.60
C SER A 269 30.96 -10.93 -39.66
N PRO A 270 30.15 -10.32 -40.52
CA PRO A 270 29.49 -11.03 -41.60
C PRO A 270 30.56 -11.46 -42.61
N THR A 271 30.78 -12.76 -42.73
CA THR A 271 31.61 -13.33 -43.80
C THR A 271 30.88 -13.16 -45.14
N PRO A 272 31.47 -12.52 -46.15
CA PRO A 272 30.89 -12.43 -47.46
C PRO A 272 31.19 -13.70 -48.27
N HIS A 273 30.20 -14.12 -49.06
CA HIS A 273 30.29 -15.04 -50.20
C HIS A 273 30.73 -16.48 -49.98
N SER A 274 29.81 -17.41 -50.25
CA SER A 274 30.04 -18.34 -51.36
C SER A 274 28.76 -18.50 -52.18
N ALA A 275 28.88 -18.14 -53.45
CA ALA A 275 27.90 -18.37 -54.48
C ALA A 275 27.96 -19.84 -54.93
N GLY A 276 26.80 -20.38 -55.30
CA GLY A 276 26.70 -21.52 -56.22
C GLY A 276 26.81 -22.91 -55.59
N LEU A 277 25.69 -23.63 -55.53
CA LEU A 277 25.31 -24.49 -56.65
C LEU A 277 23.86 -24.97 -56.49
N ARG A 278 23.08 -24.75 -57.54
CA ARG A 278 21.86 -25.50 -57.82
C ARG A 278 22.24 -26.97 -58.00
N ARG A 279 21.40 -27.88 -57.52
CA ARG A 279 20.99 -29.10 -58.25
C ARG A 279 19.71 -29.65 -57.63
N SER A 280 18.73 -29.83 -58.50
CA SER A 280 17.54 -30.66 -58.37
C SER A 280 17.91 -32.09 -57.93
N TRP A 281 17.19 -32.64 -56.96
CA TRP A 281 16.16 -33.69 -57.09
C TRP A 281 15.30 -33.65 -55.82
#